data_AF-A0A926YU51-F1
#
_entry.id   AF-A0A926YU51-F1
#
_cell.length_a   1.000
_cell.length_b   1.000
_cell.length_c   1.000
_cell.angle_alpha   90.00
_cell.angle_beta   90.00
_cell.angle_gamma   90.00
#
_symmetry.space_group_name_H-M   'P 1'
#
loop_
_entity.id
_entity.type
_entity.pdbx_description
1 polymer ?
#
loop_
_entity_poly.entity_id
_entity_poly.type
_entity_poly.pdbx_seq_one_letter_code
_entity_poly.pdbx_strand_id
1 'polypeptide(L)'
;MSSFNPQKYQRSAAEWQEIARETNSEVGAQFTIIGGVVLGLFAAAAASPVTGLLVAGYFGYKAWQDTQAANRNDSAIDRHGCIAHLLKASDLKDYSRQVGAEVAAAEITFAIENGYRVTNAAIEFLEMCGVDVDALMSPALPAAKSKESEALAQPLNFLESEIAALAGEDAAVAPEPPQVSPNQFEPIEPPATIDIPVEDVPSLQPPSTQLAAMPTDSRTSTPTNDLFAWSRDLLHFPAVLIWGPQGSGKTSFAAWLLHQRIAAGHLAWICDPHKEYGQWKGLKVVGAGMDYVDCDRAMLKFANTVKQAYKARAEQANYKPTRETVLVEEFTNWASRCDNSAEFFTASLSDLRKIKKGVIFVSHDRSLIALGNAKGFSKARNNGLLELFLEATIDPATGEPMPAMRGKLKYPGKAAIEVEISPEMCGSMDFTQVGASPPLGGIEAASAIASDEQQRLREKLEGLYRETPANDAANDPNDVPNDAQTNSKIVPERPNDANEIRTNLGTGETTQPQGFEAFYFSPERIAERFGGTTERTLFEVVRAGFENGLAPNEIVKQSLKLGRDRYQEGKALSVYLVRKYGQFDLLMHFKKWLEEG
;
A
#
# COMPACT_ATOMS: atom_id res chain seq x y z
N MET A 1 -2.55 -28.58 -34.26
CA MET A 1 -1.55 -27.54 -34.54
C MET A 1 -1.05 -27.03 -33.20
N SER A 2 0.26 -27.04 -32.95
CA SER A 2 0.83 -26.61 -31.66
C SER A 2 0.60 -25.12 -31.45
N SER A 3 0.16 -24.70 -30.27
CA SER A 3 0.05 -23.29 -29.86
C SER A 3 1.41 -22.65 -29.52
N PHE A 4 2.51 -23.35 -29.85
CA PHE A 4 3.87 -22.87 -29.65
C PHE A 4 4.16 -21.72 -30.63
N ASN A 5 4.16 -20.50 -30.11
CA ASN A 5 4.62 -19.31 -30.82
C ASN A 5 5.90 -18.80 -30.13
N PRO A 6 7.09 -19.06 -30.70
CA PRO A 6 8.36 -18.64 -30.11
C PRO A 6 8.51 -17.11 -30.07
N GLN A 7 7.73 -16.36 -30.86
CA GLN A 7 7.75 -14.89 -30.86
C GLN A 7 6.82 -14.28 -29.79
N LYS A 8 5.99 -15.08 -29.12
CA LYS A 8 5.04 -14.59 -28.10
C LYS A 8 5.72 -13.92 -26.90
N TYR A 9 7.02 -14.14 -26.72
CA TYR A 9 7.79 -13.63 -25.58
C TYR A 9 8.76 -12.49 -25.95
N GLN A 10 8.68 -11.93 -27.17
CA GLN A 10 9.45 -10.73 -27.49
C GLN A 10 8.83 -9.54 -26.75
N ARG A 11 9.57 -8.97 -25.79
CA ARG A 11 9.19 -7.76 -25.07
C ARG A 11 9.96 -6.57 -25.64
N SER A 12 9.33 -5.42 -25.69
CA SER A 12 9.99 -4.16 -26.05
C SER A 12 11.02 -3.74 -24.98
N ALA A 13 11.95 -2.86 -25.33
CA ALA A 13 12.91 -2.32 -24.38
C ALA A 13 12.22 -1.64 -23.18
N ALA A 14 11.12 -0.92 -23.43
CA ALA A 14 10.33 -0.26 -22.38
C ALA A 14 9.69 -1.25 -21.41
N GLU A 15 9.17 -2.38 -21.91
CA GLU A 15 8.61 -3.44 -21.05
C GLU A 15 9.70 -4.09 -20.19
N TRP A 16 10.90 -4.30 -20.73
CA TRP A 16 12.02 -4.83 -19.96
C TRP A 16 12.48 -3.85 -18.86
N GLN A 17 12.51 -2.55 -19.15
CA GLN A 17 12.80 -1.52 -18.15
C GLN A 17 11.75 -1.49 -17.03
N GLU A 18 10.46 -1.67 -17.35
CA GLU A 18 9.39 -1.73 -16.35
C GLU A 18 9.57 -2.95 -15.41
N ILE A 19 9.91 -4.13 -15.97
CA ILE A 19 10.18 -5.34 -15.18
C ILE A 19 11.41 -5.16 -14.26
N ALA A 20 12.46 -4.51 -14.76
CA ALA A 20 13.65 -4.23 -13.97
C ALA A 20 13.34 -3.27 -12.80
N ARG A 21 12.54 -2.22 -13.03
CA ARG A 21 12.09 -1.30 -11.96
C ARG A 21 11.19 -1.99 -10.95
N GLU A 22 10.27 -2.85 -11.41
CA GLU A 22 9.42 -3.63 -10.51
C GLU A 22 10.30 -4.51 -9.59
N THR A 23 11.28 -5.20 -10.16
CA THR A 23 12.20 -6.03 -9.37
C THR A 23 13.06 -5.20 -8.41
N ASN A 24 13.56 -4.04 -8.84
CA ASN A 24 14.31 -3.12 -7.98
C ASN A 24 13.46 -2.63 -6.79
N SER A 25 12.18 -2.34 -7.03
CA SER A 25 11.23 -1.90 -6.00
C SER A 25 10.85 -3.01 -5.02
N GLU A 26 10.79 -4.28 -5.45
CA GLU A 26 10.53 -5.42 -4.56
C GLU A 26 11.70 -5.71 -3.61
N VAL A 27 12.91 -5.36 -4.03
CA VAL A 27 14.17 -5.64 -3.34
C VAL A 27 14.56 -4.51 -2.36
N GLY A 28 13.96 -3.32 -2.50
CA GLY A 28 14.26 -2.12 -1.72
C GLY A 28 13.36 -1.90 -0.49
N ALA A 29 13.99 -1.74 0.67
CA ALA A 29 13.51 -1.11 1.92
C ALA A 29 12.28 -1.67 2.66
N GLN A 30 11.32 -2.32 1.99
CA GLN A 30 9.99 -2.59 2.55
C GLN A 30 10.01 -3.53 3.77
N PHE A 31 10.82 -4.59 3.73
CA PHE A 31 10.96 -5.51 4.86
C PHE A 31 11.92 -4.99 5.93
N THR A 32 12.91 -4.19 5.54
CA THR A 32 13.96 -3.70 6.45
C THR A 32 13.42 -2.64 7.42
N ILE A 33 12.59 -1.71 6.95
CA ILE A 33 12.03 -0.63 7.80
C ILE A 33 10.99 -1.18 8.79
N ILE A 34 9.98 -1.90 8.28
CA ILE A 34 8.90 -2.44 9.10
C ILE A 34 9.45 -3.49 10.06
N GLY A 35 10.31 -4.38 9.56
CA GLY A 35 11.01 -5.36 10.39
C GLY A 35 11.85 -4.68 11.46
N GLY A 36 12.56 -3.59 11.13
CA GLY A 36 13.41 -2.86 12.07
C GLY A 36 12.68 -2.14 13.19
N VAL A 37 11.55 -1.49 12.91
CA VAL A 37 10.73 -0.83 13.94
C VAL A 37 10.12 -1.85 14.88
N VAL A 38 9.59 -2.95 14.34
CA VAL A 38 8.99 -4.03 15.14
C VAL A 38 10.06 -4.72 15.99
N LEU A 39 11.21 -5.12 15.39
CA LEU A 39 12.33 -5.71 16.15
C LEU A 39 12.88 -4.74 17.19
N GLY A 40 12.96 -3.45 16.88
CA GLY A 40 13.43 -2.42 17.80
C GLY A 40 12.54 -2.30 19.03
N LEU A 41 11.21 -2.35 18.86
CA LEU A 41 10.26 -2.34 19.97
C LEU A 41 10.34 -3.62 20.81
N PHE A 42 10.48 -4.79 20.17
CA PHE A 42 10.66 -6.05 20.90
C PHE A 42 11.98 -6.09 21.67
N ALA A 43 13.08 -5.64 21.05
CA ALA A 43 14.37 -5.52 21.72
C ALA A 43 14.34 -4.50 22.87
N ALA A 44 13.59 -3.40 22.72
CA ALA A 44 13.36 -2.44 23.79
C ALA A 44 12.67 -3.06 25.01
N ALA A 45 11.66 -3.90 24.75
CA ALA A 45 10.88 -4.57 25.78
C ALA A 45 11.62 -5.73 26.45
N ALA A 46 12.45 -6.46 25.69
CA ALA A 46 13.13 -7.66 26.18
C ALA A 46 14.49 -7.40 26.83
N ALA A 47 15.24 -6.39 26.39
CA ALA A 47 16.60 -6.11 26.86
C ALA A 47 16.69 -4.77 27.58
N SER A 48 16.54 -3.67 26.84
CA SER A 48 16.51 -2.31 27.39
C SER A 48 16.07 -1.30 26.33
N PRO A 49 15.55 -0.12 26.71
CA PRO A 49 15.24 0.95 25.77
C PRO A 49 16.42 1.33 24.85
N VAL A 50 17.65 1.29 25.39
CA VAL A 50 18.89 1.59 24.63
C VAL A 50 19.14 0.55 23.55
N THR A 51 18.99 -0.73 23.86
CA THR A 51 19.12 -1.83 22.87
C THR A 51 18.08 -1.69 21.76
N GLY A 52 16.84 -1.35 22.11
CA GLY A 52 15.79 -1.11 21.12
C GLY A 52 16.10 0.05 20.18
N LEU A 53 16.66 1.15 20.71
CA LEU A 53 17.10 2.29 19.91
C LEU A 53 18.26 1.94 18.96
N LEU A 54 19.25 1.15 19.41
CA LEU A 54 20.35 0.70 18.56
C LEU A 54 19.88 -0.21 17.44
N VAL A 55 18.97 -1.13 17.74
CA VAL A 55 18.35 -2.01 16.73
C VAL A 55 17.55 -1.18 15.72
N ALA A 56 16.69 -0.27 16.18
CA ALA A 56 15.94 0.63 15.31
C ALA A 56 16.87 1.49 14.44
N GLY A 57 17.94 2.04 15.01
CA GLY A 57 18.96 2.84 14.31
C GLY A 57 19.69 2.03 13.23
N TYR A 58 20.11 0.80 13.54
CA TYR A 58 20.75 -0.09 12.57
C TYR A 58 19.83 -0.40 11.37
N PHE A 59 18.58 -0.76 11.62
CA PHE A 59 17.63 -1.05 10.55
C PHE A 59 17.23 0.21 9.77
N GLY A 60 17.15 1.37 10.41
CA GLY A 60 16.97 2.67 9.75
C GLY A 60 18.13 2.99 8.80
N TYR A 61 19.37 2.82 9.26
CA TYR A 61 20.57 3.00 8.45
C TYR A 61 20.59 2.03 7.26
N LYS A 62 20.30 0.75 7.50
CA LYS A 62 20.25 -0.27 6.44
C LYS A 62 19.16 0.04 5.40
N ALA A 63 17.98 0.47 5.83
CA ALA A 63 16.92 0.86 4.92
C ALA A 63 17.29 2.09 4.07
N TRP A 64 18.00 3.05 4.66
CA TRP A 64 18.54 4.20 3.93
C TRP A 64 19.56 3.76 2.88
N GLN A 65 20.48 2.85 3.22
CA GLN A 65 21.42 2.26 2.26
C GLN A 65 20.70 1.48 1.14
N ASP A 66 19.69 0.67 1.48
CA ASP A 66 18.88 -0.07 0.51
C ASP A 66 18.16 0.89 -0.46
N THR A 67 17.65 2.02 0.05
CA THR A 67 16.98 3.06 -0.75
C THR A 67 17.96 3.78 -1.67
N GLN A 68 19.15 4.14 -1.16
CA GLN A 68 20.24 4.70 -1.97
C GLN A 68 20.62 3.73 -3.10
N ALA A 69 20.77 2.44 -2.80
CA ALA A 69 21.08 1.41 -3.80
C ALA A 69 19.97 1.28 -4.85
N ALA A 70 18.70 1.29 -4.44
CA ALA A 70 17.56 1.26 -5.36
C ALA A 70 17.54 2.49 -6.29
N ASN A 71 17.76 3.69 -5.75
CA ASN A 71 17.82 4.92 -6.55
C ASN A 71 18.99 4.90 -7.55
N ARG A 72 20.16 4.38 -7.14
CA ARG A 72 21.32 4.21 -8.04
C ARG A 72 21.02 3.24 -9.17
N ASN A 73 20.32 2.15 -8.88
CA ASN A 73 19.87 1.18 -9.87
C ASN A 73 18.86 1.79 -10.86
N ASP A 74 17.90 2.56 -10.38
CA ASP A 74 16.95 3.27 -11.26
C ASP A 74 17.69 4.22 -12.21
N SER A 75 18.73 4.92 -11.71
CA SER A 75 19.60 5.73 -12.57
C SER A 75 20.37 4.90 -13.61
N ALA A 76 20.75 3.66 -13.30
CA ALA A 76 21.41 2.78 -14.26
C ALA A 76 20.45 2.35 -15.39
N ILE A 77 19.19 2.08 -15.05
CA ILE A 77 18.12 1.79 -16.01
C ILE A 77 17.88 3.02 -16.91
N ASP A 78 17.72 4.20 -16.31
CA ASP A 78 17.37 5.43 -17.01
C ASP A 78 18.48 5.95 -17.94
N ARG A 79 19.73 5.96 -17.45
CA ARG A 79 20.85 6.58 -18.18
C ARG A 79 21.55 5.64 -19.13
N HIS A 80 21.63 4.36 -18.78
CA HIS A 80 22.46 3.39 -19.50
C HIS A 80 21.63 2.28 -20.15
N GLY A 81 20.33 2.19 -19.88
CA GLY A 81 19.51 1.06 -20.32
C GLY A 81 19.93 -0.27 -19.69
N CYS A 82 20.78 -0.23 -18.64
CA CYS A 82 21.31 -1.41 -17.98
C CYS A 82 20.23 -2.02 -17.11
N ILE A 83 19.72 -3.19 -17.49
CA ILE A 83 18.57 -3.84 -16.86
C ILE A 83 18.85 -5.28 -16.44
N ALA A 84 19.78 -5.97 -17.11
CA ALA A 84 20.05 -7.38 -16.89
C ALA A 84 20.42 -7.71 -15.43
N HIS A 85 21.13 -6.80 -14.75
CA HIS A 85 21.58 -6.96 -13.37
C HIS A 85 20.46 -7.02 -12.33
N LEU A 86 19.25 -6.59 -12.71
CA LEU A 86 18.07 -6.55 -11.83
C LEU A 86 17.03 -7.62 -12.17
N LEU A 87 17.18 -8.34 -13.28
CA LEU A 87 16.18 -9.32 -13.69
C LEU A 87 16.23 -10.57 -12.81
N LYS A 88 15.05 -11.16 -12.58
CA LYS A 88 14.91 -12.49 -11.96
C LYS A 88 15.38 -13.57 -12.95
N ALA A 89 15.72 -14.76 -12.48
CA ALA A 89 16.29 -15.83 -13.30
C ALA A 89 15.48 -16.17 -14.58
N SER A 90 14.14 -16.20 -14.51
CA SER A 90 13.29 -16.44 -15.68
C SER A 90 13.34 -15.29 -16.69
N ASP A 91 13.25 -14.06 -16.21
CA ASP A 91 13.25 -12.85 -17.03
C ASP A 91 14.63 -12.61 -17.64
N LEU A 92 15.71 -12.84 -16.88
CA LEU A 92 17.09 -12.74 -17.37
C LEU A 92 17.35 -13.76 -18.48
N LYS A 93 16.81 -14.97 -18.37
CA LYS A 93 16.93 -16.01 -19.41
C LYS A 93 16.19 -15.64 -20.69
N ASP A 94 15.00 -15.06 -20.58
CA ASP A 94 14.24 -14.62 -21.75
C ASP A 94 14.85 -13.36 -22.37
N TYR A 95 15.35 -12.43 -21.54
CA TYR A 95 16.09 -11.26 -21.97
C TYR A 95 17.37 -11.65 -22.72
N SER A 96 18.20 -12.53 -22.15
CA SER A 96 19.46 -12.96 -22.76
C SER A 96 19.25 -13.74 -24.06
N ARG A 97 18.14 -14.47 -24.21
CA ARG A 97 17.74 -15.05 -25.50
C ARG A 97 17.38 -14.00 -26.54
N GLN A 98 16.79 -12.89 -26.11
CA GLN A 98 16.33 -11.83 -26.98
C GLN A 98 17.47 -10.91 -27.44
N VAL A 99 18.35 -10.49 -26.52
CA VAL A 99 19.44 -9.53 -26.81
C VAL A 99 20.80 -10.20 -27.06
N GLY A 100 20.93 -11.48 -26.72
CA GLY A 100 22.19 -12.22 -26.75
C GLY A 100 22.84 -12.32 -25.36
N ALA A 101 23.42 -13.48 -25.06
CA ALA A 101 24.04 -13.74 -23.77
C ALA A 101 25.24 -12.82 -23.50
N GLU A 102 26.01 -12.48 -24.52
CA GLU A 102 27.16 -11.57 -24.43
C GLU A 102 26.74 -10.16 -24.01
N VAL A 103 25.63 -9.64 -24.58
CA VAL A 103 25.10 -8.31 -24.24
C VAL A 103 24.59 -8.30 -22.80
N ALA A 104 23.83 -9.33 -22.40
CA ALA A 104 23.35 -9.44 -21.03
C ALA A 104 24.51 -9.56 -20.01
N ALA A 105 25.56 -10.33 -20.33
CA ALA A 105 26.74 -10.44 -19.48
C ALA A 105 27.52 -9.11 -19.39
N ALA A 106 27.62 -8.37 -20.48
CA ALA A 106 28.26 -7.05 -20.50
C ALA A 106 27.51 -6.02 -19.64
N GLU A 107 26.16 -6.02 -19.68
CA GLU A 107 25.35 -5.17 -18.79
C GLU A 107 25.57 -5.53 -17.31
N ILE A 108 25.57 -6.82 -16.95
CA ILE A 108 25.78 -7.25 -15.56
C ILE A 108 27.19 -6.88 -15.09
N THR A 109 28.20 -7.08 -15.94
CA THR A 109 29.60 -6.72 -15.64
C THR A 109 29.74 -5.21 -15.42
N PHE A 110 29.19 -4.40 -16.33
CA PHE A 110 29.12 -2.95 -16.18
C PHE A 110 28.47 -2.55 -14.85
N ALA A 111 27.41 -3.26 -14.44
CA ALA A 111 26.73 -2.97 -13.20
C ALA A 111 27.59 -3.25 -11.96
N ILE A 112 28.33 -4.36 -11.95
CA ILE A 112 29.25 -4.71 -10.86
C ILE A 112 30.40 -3.68 -10.77
N GLU A 113 31.01 -3.34 -11.91
CA GLU A 113 32.12 -2.37 -11.99
C GLU A 113 31.74 -0.98 -11.49
N ASN A 114 30.48 -0.57 -11.67
CA ASN A 114 29.95 0.72 -11.21
C ASN A 114 29.34 0.66 -9.79
N GLY A 115 29.42 -0.51 -9.12
CA GLY A 115 28.91 -0.71 -7.78
C GLY A 115 27.39 -0.58 -7.69
N TYR A 116 26.67 -0.98 -8.74
CA TYR A 116 25.23 -1.18 -8.70
C TYR A 116 24.91 -2.53 -8.05
N ARG A 117 23.73 -2.65 -7.45
CA ARG A 117 23.32 -3.88 -6.78
C ARG A 117 22.84 -4.88 -7.83
N VAL A 118 23.40 -6.09 -7.80
CA VAL A 118 23.07 -7.18 -8.72
C VAL A 118 22.23 -8.27 -8.03
N THR A 119 21.36 -8.95 -8.78
CA THR A 119 20.62 -10.11 -8.27
C THR A 119 21.49 -11.37 -8.28
N ASN A 120 21.16 -12.37 -7.44
CA ASN A 120 21.84 -13.67 -7.47
C ASN A 120 21.74 -14.34 -8.85
N ALA A 121 20.61 -14.17 -9.53
CA ALA A 121 20.43 -14.69 -10.89
C ALA A 121 21.42 -14.09 -11.89
N ALA A 122 21.77 -12.81 -11.74
CA ALA A 122 22.77 -12.15 -12.57
C ALA A 122 24.19 -12.67 -12.29
N ILE A 123 24.52 -12.95 -11.01
CA ILE A 123 25.78 -13.57 -10.62
C ILE A 123 25.90 -14.98 -11.21
N GLU A 124 24.91 -15.84 -11.00
CA GLU A 124 24.85 -17.20 -11.55
C GLU A 124 24.96 -17.18 -13.09
N PHE A 125 24.33 -16.18 -13.73
CA PHE A 125 24.42 -16.01 -15.18
C PHE A 125 25.84 -15.68 -15.66
N LEU A 126 26.58 -14.82 -14.96
CA LEU A 126 27.98 -14.52 -15.28
C LEU A 126 28.88 -15.76 -15.13
N GLU A 127 28.69 -16.53 -14.05
CA GLU A 127 29.41 -17.80 -13.85
C GLU A 127 29.12 -18.79 -14.99
N MET A 128 27.87 -18.89 -15.43
CA MET A 128 27.49 -19.70 -16.59
C MET A 128 28.12 -19.22 -17.90
N CYS A 129 28.40 -17.92 -18.04
CA CYS A 129 29.13 -17.34 -19.15
C CYS A 129 30.66 -17.51 -19.03
N GLY A 130 31.16 -18.11 -17.94
CA GLY A 130 32.59 -18.30 -17.70
C GLY A 130 33.33 -17.04 -17.27
N VAL A 131 32.61 -16.04 -16.75
CA VAL A 131 33.19 -14.81 -16.20
C VAL A 131 33.60 -15.06 -14.75
N ASP A 132 34.82 -14.68 -14.39
CA ASP A 132 35.33 -14.76 -13.02
C ASP A 132 34.70 -13.65 -12.15
N VAL A 133 33.59 -13.97 -11.50
CA VAL A 133 32.83 -13.03 -10.68
C VAL A 133 33.62 -12.61 -9.44
N ASP A 134 34.45 -13.50 -8.88
CA ASP A 134 35.29 -13.17 -7.72
C ASP A 134 36.31 -12.10 -8.08
N ALA A 135 36.89 -12.15 -9.29
CA ALA A 135 37.78 -11.11 -9.79
C ALA A 135 37.07 -9.77 -10.02
N LEU A 136 35.80 -9.78 -10.46
CA LEU A 136 34.99 -8.57 -10.68
C LEU A 136 34.49 -7.94 -9.38
N MET A 137 34.09 -8.76 -8.40
CA MET A 137 33.60 -8.30 -7.10
C MET A 137 34.74 -7.99 -6.13
N SER A 138 35.94 -8.52 -6.39
CA SER A 138 37.14 -8.11 -5.68
C SER A 138 37.34 -6.62 -5.91
N PRO A 139 37.42 -5.81 -4.84
CA PRO A 139 37.61 -4.37 -5.00
C PRO A 139 38.94 -4.15 -5.73
N ALA A 140 38.86 -3.83 -7.00
CA ALA A 140 40.01 -3.39 -7.78
C ALA A 140 40.42 -2.04 -7.21
N LEU A 141 41.28 -2.04 -6.18
CA LEU A 141 41.78 -0.87 -5.44
C LEU A 141 41.82 0.39 -6.33
N PRO A 142 40.79 1.24 -6.31
CA PRO A 142 40.88 2.54 -6.93
C PRO A 142 41.43 3.45 -5.84
N ALA A 143 42.61 4.01 -6.08
CA ALA A 143 43.21 5.05 -5.26
C ALA A 143 42.37 6.34 -5.34
N ALA A 144 41.19 6.35 -4.72
CA ALA A 144 40.35 7.51 -4.53
C ALA A 144 39.42 7.26 -3.34
N LYS A 145 39.98 7.34 -2.12
CA LYS A 145 39.16 7.52 -0.92
C LYS A 145 38.37 8.81 -1.08
N SER A 146 37.05 8.72 -1.23
CA SER A 146 36.19 9.88 -0.98
C SER A 146 36.26 10.21 0.51
N LYS A 147 36.51 11.49 0.82
CA LYS A 147 36.58 12.06 2.19
C LYS A 147 35.32 11.80 3.03
N GLU A 148 34.25 11.33 2.41
CA GLU A 148 32.94 11.04 3.02
C GLU A 148 32.94 9.78 3.90
N SER A 149 33.72 8.76 3.55
CA SER A 149 33.81 7.52 4.35
C SER A 149 34.58 7.71 5.66
N GLU A 150 35.55 8.63 5.68
CA GLU A 150 36.38 8.96 6.84
C GLU A 150 35.62 9.90 7.82
N ALA A 151 34.69 10.71 7.31
CA ALA A 151 33.82 11.57 8.12
C ALA A 151 32.71 10.79 8.87
N LEU A 152 32.30 9.62 8.36
CA LEU A 152 31.26 8.78 8.97
C LEU A 152 31.80 7.67 9.90
N ALA A 153 33.09 7.36 9.83
CA ALA A 153 33.74 6.45 10.79
C ALA A 153 33.92 7.08 12.18
N GLN A 154 33.97 8.42 12.25
CA GLN A 154 34.11 9.16 13.52
C GLN A 154 32.92 9.00 14.48
N PRO A 155 31.64 9.11 14.05
CA PRO A 155 30.51 8.94 14.96
C PRO A 155 30.33 7.50 15.48
N LEU A 156 30.78 6.47 14.75
CA LEU A 156 30.75 5.08 15.23
C LEU A 156 31.79 4.83 16.33
N ASN A 157 33.01 5.35 16.16
CA ASN A 157 34.05 5.29 17.20
C ASN A 157 33.66 6.12 18.44
N PHE A 158 32.91 7.21 18.26
CA PHE A 158 32.35 8.00 19.35
C PHE A 158 31.30 7.20 20.15
N LEU A 159 30.37 6.51 19.47
CA LEU A 159 29.37 5.66 20.10
C LEU A 159 29.97 4.46 20.84
N GLU A 160 31.01 3.82 20.30
CA GLU A 160 31.74 2.75 21.01
C GLU A 160 32.42 3.26 22.28
N SER A 161 32.96 4.48 22.25
CA SER A 161 33.57 5.11 23.44
C SER A 161 32.54 5.53 24.49
N GLU A 162 31.33 5.92 24.07
CA GLU A 162 30.24 6.34 24.96
C GLU A 162 29.55 5.14 25.63
N ILE A 163 29.41 4.02 24.90
CA ILE A 163 28.95 2.73 25.46
C ILE A 163 29.96 2.17 26.47
N ALA A 164 31.26 2.30 26.20
CA ALA A 164 32.31 1.92 27.16
C ALA A 164 32.32 2.83 28.41
N ALA A 165 32.00 4.12 28.26
CA ALA A 165 31.91 5.06 29.36
C ALA A 165 30.65 4.85 30.23
N LEU A 166 29.52 4.46 29.64
CA LEU A 166 28.28 4.16 30.37
C LEU A 166 28.33 2.84 31.17
N ALA A 167 29.33 1.99 30.91
CA ALA A 167 29.58 0.75 31.67
C ALA A 167 30.48 0.96 32.91
N GLY A 168 31.01 2.16 33.12
CA GLY A 168 31.80 2.52 34.31
C GLY A 168 31.03 3.47 35.22
N GLU A 169 30.68 3.03 36.42
CA GLU A 169 30.21 3.91 37.51
C GLU A 169 31.31 4.92 37.87
N ASP A 170 31.11 6.19 37.53
CA ASP A 170 31.22 7.32 38.45
C ASP A 170 30.91 8.64 37.73
N ALA A 171 30.00 9.42 38.32
CA ALA A 171 29.48 10.66 37.76
C ALA A 171 30.50 11.82 37.87
N ALA A 172 30.87 12.42 36.74
CA ALA A 172 31.52 13.74 36.72
C ALA A 172 31.14 14.58 35.48
N VAL A 173 30.48 15.71 35.79
CA VAL A 173 30.48 17.04 35.15
C VAL A 173 30.75 17.12 33.63
N ALA A 174 29.71 17.49 32.88
CA ALA A 174 29.75 17.79 31.45
C ALA A 174 30.48 19.13 31.13
N PRO A 175 31.32 19.20 30.08
CA PRO A 175 31.83 20.45 29.54
C PRO A 175 30.89 21.06 28.47
N GLU A 176 30.89 22.40 28.39
CA GLU A 176 30.17 23.19 27.39
C GLU A 176 30.62 22.90 25.94
N PRO A 177 29.69 22.94 24.96
CA PRO A 177 30.02 22.73 23.56
C PRO A 177 30.75 23.96 22.94
N PRO A 178 31.71 23.73 22.03
CA PRO A 178 32.41 24.81 21.35
C PRO A 178 31.51 25.53 20.33
N GLN A 179 31.55 26.85 20.36
CA GLN A 179 30.92 27.72 19.36
C GLN A 179 31.67 27.63 18.03
N VAL A 180 30.95 27.30 16.96
CA VAL A 180 31.48 27.30 15.58
C VAL A 180 31.05 28.60 14.90
N SER A 181 32.03 29.40 14.46
CA SER A 181 31.83 30.61 13.67
C SER A 181 31.34 30.29 12.26
N PRO A 182 30.23 30.89 11.78
CA PRO A 182 29.79 30.75 10.41
C PRO A 182 30.35 31.91 9.58
N ASN A 183 31.43 31.68 8.82
CA ASN A 183 31.74 32.47 7.63
C ASN A 183 32.99 31.90 6.92
N GLN A 184 32.78 31.20 5.80
CA GLN A 184 33.68 31.14 4.64
C GLN A 184 33.03 30.26 3.56
N PHE A 185 32.18 30.86 2.74
CA PHE A 185 31.91 30.36 1.39
C PHE A 185 32.20 31.50 0.42
N GLU A 186 33.25 31.33 -0.39
CA GLU A 186 33.53 32.21 -1.53
C GLU A 186 32.53 31.92 -2.66
N PRO A 187 32.03 32.95 -3.37
CA PRO A 187 31.13 32.76 -4.51
C PRO A 187 31.85 32.09 -5.68
N ILE A 188 31.25 31.03 -6.22
CA ILE A 188 31.68 30.39 -7.47
C ILE A 188 31.16 31.23 -8.65
N GLU A 189 32.07 31.67 -9.53
CA GLU A 189 31.72 32.36 -10.78
C GLU A 189 30.96 31.43 -11.75
N PRO A 190 29.90 31.91 -12.43
CA PRO A 190 29.19 31.13 -13.42
C PRO A 190 30.02 30.94 -14.70
N PRO A 191 29.97 29.75 -15.35
CA PRO A 191 30.69 29.51 -16.59
C PRO A 191 30.11 30.29 -17.76
N ALA A 192 31.00 30.71 -18.65
CA ALA A 192 30.73 31.51 -19.84
C ALA A 192 29.72 30.86 -20.80
N THR A 193 28.77 31.67 -21.26
CA THR A 193 27.77 31.34 -22.28
C THR A 193 28.47 31.08 -23.62
N ILE A 194 28.18 29.93 -24.24
CA ILE A 194 28.62 29.58 -25.59
C ILE A 194 27.51 29.98 -26.55
N ASP A 195 27.77 30.99 -27.40
CA ASP A 195 26.89 31.38 -28.51
C ASP A 195 26.93 30.32 -29.62
N ILE A 196 25.78 29.69 -29.89
CA ILE A 196 25.58 28.81 -31.04
C ILE A 196 24.82 29.61 -32.12
N PRO A 197 25.34 29.74 -33.35
CA PRO A 197 24.65 30.42 -34.44
C PRO A 197 23.46 29.59 -34.93
N VAL A 198 22.30 30.23 -35.02
CA VAL A 198 21.05 29.67 -35.55
C VAL A 198 21.09 29.75 -37.08
N GLU A 199 21.14 28.59 -37.75
CA GLU A 199 20.96 28.50 -39.21
C GLU A 199 19.46 28.52 -39.58
N ASP A 200 19.14 29.33 -40.58
CA ASP A 200 17.81 29.54 -41.17
C ASP A 200 17.24 28.24 -41.79
N VAL A 201 16.05 27.84 -41.33
CA VAL A 201 15.26 26.76 -41.93
C VAL A 201 14.19 27.34 -42.86
N PRO A 202 14.07 26.90 -44.13
CA PRO A 202 13.08 27.45 -45.07
C PRO A 202 11.66 27.00 -44.75
N SER A 203 10.75 27.98 -44.68
CA SER A 203 9.30 27.79 -44.53
C SER A 203 8.66 27.16 -45.77
N LEU A 204 8.09 25.95 -45.63
CA LEU A 204 7.24 25.30 -46.63
C LEU A 204 5.75 25.63 -46.38
N GLN A 205 5.11 26.29 -47.34
CA GLN A 205 3.66 26.50 -47.35
C GLN A 205 2.92 25.25 -47.88
N PRO A 206 1.81 24.83 -47.26
CA PRO A 206 0.94 23.81 -47.85
C PRO A 206 -0.08 24.41 -48.85
N PRO A 207 -0.57 23.59 -49.80
CA PRO A 207 -1.39 24.04 -50.92
C PRO A 207 -2.85 24.28 -50.56
N SER A 208 -3.38 25.40 -51.04
CA SER A 208 -4.79 25.80 -50.95
C SER A 208 -5.70 24.86 -51.77
N THR A 209 -6.59 24.14 -51.09
CA THR A 209 -7.68 23.40 -51.73
C THR A 209 -9.00 24.13 -51.46
N GLN A 210 -9.62 24.66 -52.52
CA GLN A 210 -10.94 25.28 -52.48
C GLN A 210 -12.02 24.17 -52.42
N LEU A 211 -12.90 24.22 -51.42
CA LEU A 211 -14.13 23.42 -51.39
C LEU A 211 -15.36 24.33 -51.30
N ALA A 212 -16.35 23.99 -52.11
CA ALA A 212 -17.56 24.76 -52.38
C ALA A 212 -18.53 24.89 -51.19
N ALA A 213 -19.27 26.00 -51.21
CA ALA A 213 -20.20 26.45 -50.18
C ALA A 213 -21.47 25.60 -50.06
N MET A 214 -21.90 25.37 -48.81
CA MET A 214 -23.26 25.00 -48.41
C MET A 214 -23.70 25.90 -47.23
N PRO A 215 -25.01 26.10 -47.02
CA PRO A 215 -25.56 27.32 -46.46
C PRO A 215 -25.32 27.47 -44.95
N THR A 216 -24.95 28.70 -44.59
CA THR A 216 -24.54 29.20 -43.29
C THR A 216 -25.72 29.29 -42.32
N ASP A 217 -25.77 28.38 -41.34
CA ASP A 217 -26.43 28.65 -40.06
C ASP A 217 -25.39 29.29 -39.13
N SER A 218 -25.37 30.62 -39.10
CA SER A 218 -24.44 31.43 -38.32
C SER A 218 -24.82 31.44 -36.83
N ARG A 219 -24.36 30.42 -36.11
CA ARG A 219 -23.95 30.52 -34.69
C ARG A 219 -22.57 29.91 -34.54
N THR A 220 -21.58 30.57 -35.11
CA THR A 220 -20.17 30.31 -34.84
C THR A 220 -19.87 30.80 -33.42
N SER A 221 -20.19 30.00 -32.41
CA SER A 221 -19.53 30.13 -31.12
C SER A 221 -18.05 29.86 -31.37
N THR A 222 -17.22 30.89 -31.28
CA THR A 222 -15.78 30.76 -31.22
C THR A 222 -15.46 29.62 -30.25
N PRO A 223 -14.65 28.60 -30.61
CA PRO A 223 -14.25 27.58 -29.66
C PRO A 223 -13.49 28.30 -28.56
N THR A 224 -14.18 28.62 -27.47
CA THR A 224 -13.54 29.05 -26.24
C THR A 224 -12.62 27.92 -25.89
N ASN A 225 -11.32 28.19 -25.99
CA ASN A 225 -10.26 27.30 -25.56
C ASN A 225 -10.46 27.13 -24.05
N ASP A 226 -11.29 26.17 -23.66
CA ASP A 226 -11.61 25.88 -22.27
C ASP A 226 -10.39 25.18 -21.67
N LEU A 227 -9.40 26.01 -21.31
CA LEU A 227 -8.14 25.64 -20.68
C LEU A 227 -8.35 24.70 -19.47
N PHE A 228 -9.55 24.71 -18.89
CA PHE A 228 -9.93 23.93 -17.72
C PHE A 228 -10.96 22.83 -18.01
N ALA A 229 -11.23 22.50 -19.29
CA ALA A 229 -12.19 21.46 -19.68
C ALA A 229 -11.84 20.09 -19.06
N TRP A 230 -10.55 19.80 -18.90
CA TRP A 230 -10.02 18.59 -18.28
C TRP A 230 -10.56 18.37 -16.85
N SER A 231 -10.88 19.45 -16.13
CA SER A 231 -11.35 19.40 -14.75
C SER A 231 -12.74 18.77 -14.62
N ARG A 232 -13.55 18.80 -15.68
CA ARG A 232 -14.84 18.11 -15.75
C ARG A 232 -14.68 16.59 -15.66
N ASP A 233 -13.56 16.04 -16.14
CA ASP A 233 -13.31 14.61 -16.07
C ASP A 233 -13.11 14.15 -14.62
N LEU A 234 -12.52 14.98 -13.75
CA LEU A 234 -12.38 14.68 -12.31
C LEU A 234 -13.73 14.56 -11.60
N LEU A 235 -14.75 15.30 -12.08
CA LEU A 235 -16.11 15.23 -11.55
C LEU A 235 -16.77 13.89 -11.89
N HIS A 236 -16.49 13.35 -13.08
CA HIS A 236 -17.13 12.15 -13.60
C HIS A 236 -16.37 10.85 -13.29
N PHE A 237 -15.05 10.94 -13.09
CA PHE A 237 -14.25 9.76 -12.72
C PHE A 237 -14.55 9.35 -11.27
N PRO A 238 -14.93 8.08 -11.03
CA PRO A 238 -15.33 7.66 -9.69
C PRO A 238 -14.17 7.72 -8.71
N ALA A 239 -12.97 7.25 -9.10
CA ALA A 239 -11.78 7.21 -8.27
C ALA A 239 -10.72 8.16 -8.81
N VAL A 240 -10.34 9.14 -8.00
CA VAL A 240 -9.37 10.19 -8.32
C VAL A 240 -8.25 10.17 -7.29
N LEU A 241 -7.00 10.24 -7.75
CA LEU A 241 -5.83 10.44 -6.90
C LEU A 241 -5.24 11.82 -7.15
N ILE A 242 -5.20 12.65 -6.11
CA ILE A 242 -4.51 13.94 -6.09
C ILE A 242 -3.22 13.74 -5.30
N TRP A 243 -2.08 14.04 -5.88
CA TRP A 243 -0.80 13.82 -5.21
C TRP A 243 0.26 14.85 -5.58
N GLY A 244 1.33 14.91 -4.79
CA GLY A 244 2.42 15.87 -4.97
C GLY A 244 3.07 16.33 -3.67
N PRO A 245 4.15 17.11 -3.76
CA PRO A 245 4.91 17.58 -2.61
C PRO A 245 4.08 18.43 -1.64
N GLN A 246 4.61 18.69 -0.45
CA GLN A 246 4.00 19.63 0.49
C GLN A 246 3.90 21.03 -0.14
N GLY A 247 2.84 21.77 0.18
CA GLY A 247 2.60 23.12 -0.35
C GLY A 247 2.04 23.18 -1.77
N SER A 248 1.87 22.05 -2.48
CA SER A 248 1.31 22.06 -3.85
C SER A 248 -0.21 22.33 -3.93
N GLY A 249 -0.89 22.55 -2.80
CA GLY A 249 -2.32 22.88 -2.77
C GLY A 249 -3.27 21.69 -2.86
N LYS A 250 -2.80 20.46 -2.61
CA LYS A 250 -3.61 19.22 -2.72
C LYS A 250 -4.93 19.27 -1.95
N THR A 251 -4.87 19.60 -0.66
CA THR A 251 -6.03 19.64 0.23
C THR A 251 -7.06 20.68 -0.24
N SER A 252 -6.59 21.87 -0.64
CA SER A 252 -7.45 22.92 -1.19
C SER A 252 -8.08 22.52 -2.53
N PHE A 253 -7.33 21.88 -3.41
CA PHE A 253 -7.86 21.37 -4.68
C PHE A 253 -8.88 20.24 -4.46
N ALA A 254 -8.60 19.33 -3.54
CA ALA A 254 -9.52 18.25 -3.17
C ALA A 254 -10.82 18.81 -2.57
N ALA A 255 -10.73 19.87 -1.75
CA ALA A 255 -11.89 20.60 -1.24
C ALA A 255 -12.71 21.22 -2.37
N TRP A 256 -12.09 21.87 -3.36
CA TRP A 256 -12.78 22.38 -4.54
C TRP A 256 -13.51 21.27 -5.30
N LEU A 257 -12.83 20.16 -5.59
CA LEU A 257 -13.43 19.03 -6.30
C LEU A 257 -14.61 18.45 -5.52
N LEU A 258 -14.52 18.41 -4.19
CA LEU A 258 -15.59 17.95 -3.33
C LEU A 258 -16.80 18.89 -3.36
N HIS A 259 -16.60 20.22 -3.36
CA HIS A 259 -17.68 21.19 -3.59
C HIS A 259 -18.38 20.93 -4.93
N GLN A 260 -17.63 20.71 -6.00
CA GLN A 260 -18.21 20.38 -7.32
C GLN A 260 -19.04 19.09 -7.28
N ARG A 261 -18.57 18.05 -6.57
CA ARG A 261 -19.32 16.80 -6.40
C ARG A 261 -20.59 16.98 -5.59
N ILE A 262 -20.56 17.78 -4.52
CA ILE A 262 -21.75 18.07 -3.71
C ILE A 262 -22.77 18.88 -4.52
N ALA A 263 -22.31 19.87 -5.30
CA ALA A 263 -23.15 20.61 -6.23
C ALA A 263 -23.77 19.69 -7.31
N ALA A 264 -23.08 18.62 -7.70
CA ALA A 264 -23.59 17.56 -8.57
C ALA A 264 -24.47 16.51 -7.85
N GLY A 265 -24.86 16.77 -6.60
CA GLY A 265 -25.77 15.96 -5.80
C GLY A 265 -25.14 14.79 -5.05
N HIS A 266 -23.82 14.79 -4.85
CA HIS A 266 -23.16 13.78 -4.01
C HIS A 266 -23.32 14.12 -2.53
N LEU A 267 -23.56 13.10 -1.71
CA LEU A 267 -23.24 13.13 -0.30
C LEU A 267 -21.73 13.02 -0.13
N ALA A 268 -21.16 13.70 0.85
CA ALA A 268 -19.72 13.72 1.08
C ALA A 268 -19.38 13.50 2.55
N TRP A 269 -18.29 12.77 2.80
CA TRP A 269 -17.66 12.63 4.10
C TRP A 269 -16.15 12.41 3.93
N ILE A 270 -15.41 12.68 5.01
CA ILE A 270 -13.95 12.75 5.00
C ILE A 270 -13.38 11.70 5.95
N CYS A 271 -12.34 11.02 5.52
CA CYS A 271 -11.39 10.29 6.35
C CYS A 271 -10.14 11.16 6.50
N ASP A 272 -9.94 11.78 7.66
CA ASP A 272 -8.79 12.66 7.90
C ASP A 272 -8.33 12.55 9.35
N PRO A 273 -7.29 11.74 9.62
CA PRO A 273 -6.75 11.58 10.96
C PRO A 273 -6.00 12.82 11.46
N HIS A 274 -5.52 13.66 10.54
CA HIS A 274 -4.70 14.84 10.82
C HIS A 274 -5.50 16.15 10.81
N LYS A 275 -6.83 16.04 10.76
CA LYS A 275 -7.76 17.16 10.69
C LYS A 275 -7.42 18.27 11.69
N GLU A 276 -7.21 19.47 11.17
CA GLU A 276 -7.08 20.70 11.96
C GLU A 276 -8.44 21.23 12.45
N TYR A 277 -8.41 22.05 13.51
CA TYR A 277 -9.63 22.67 14.03
C TYR A 277 -10.31 23.55 12.96
N GLY A 278 -11.61 23.34 12.76
CA GLY A 278 -12.38 24.06 11.75
C GLY A 278 -12.23 23.55 10.31
N GLN A 279 -11.30 22.61 10.05
CA GLN A 279 -11.18 21.96 8.75
C GLN A 279 -12.43 21.13 8.43
N TRP A 280 -12.83 21.07 7.17
CA TRP A 280 -14.00 20.32 6.66
C TRP A 280 -15.32 20.68 7.35
N LYS A 281 -15.49 21.93 7.78
CA LYS A 281 -16.67 22.38 8.53
C LYS A 281 -17.95 22.11 7.73
N GLY A 282 -18.96 21.53 8.36
CA GLY A 282 -20.22 21.17 7.69
C GLY A 282 -20.22 19.81 6.97
N LEU A 283 -19.08 19.11 6.96
CA LEU A 283 -19.00 17.70 6.54
C LEU A 283 -18.73 16.80 7.74
N LYS A 284 -19.13 15.54 7.60
CA LYS A 284 -18.72 14.49 8.53
C LYS A 284 -17.24 14.16 8.31
N VAL A 285 -16.45 14.24 9.38
CA VAL A 285 -15.06 13.80 9.40
C VAL A 285 -14.92 12.58 10.32
N VAL A 286 -14.21 11.57 9.84
CA VAL A 286 -13.91 10.31 10.52
C VAL A 286 -12.43 10.30 10.87
N GLY A 287 -12.11 9.85 12.09
CA GLY A 287 -10.74 9.61 12.55
C GLY A 287 -9.95 10.82 13.05
N ALA A 288 -10.56 12.00 13.16
CA ALA A 288 -9.89 13.20 13.63
C ALA A 288 -9.14 12.98 14.97
N GLY A 289 -7.94 13.53 15.09
CA GLY A 289 -7.10 13.35 16.28
C GLY A 289 -6.34 12.02 16.28
N MET A 290 -5.86 11.58 15.12
CA MET A 290 -5.08 10.35 14.91
C MET A 290 -5.85 9.05 15.17
N ASP A 291 -7.18 9.06 15.12
CA ASP A 291 -8.00 7.85 15.30
C ASP A 291 -8.09 7.07 13.98
N TYR A 292 -6.97 6.42 13.63
CA TYR A 292 -6.90 5.52 12.48
C TYR A 292 -7.83 4.31 12.61
N VAL A 293 -8.22 3.91 13.82
CA VAL A 293 -9.14 2.80 14.03
C VAL A 293 -10.53 3.16 13.50
N ASP A 294 -10.99 4.40 13.74
CA ASP A 294 -12.26 4.88 13.20
C ASP A 294 -12.22 5.01 11.67
N CYS A 295 -11.10 5.50 11.13
CA CYS A 295 -10.84 5.49 9.70
C CYS A 295 -10.91 4.08 9.10
N ASP A 296 -10.27 3.10 9.74
CA ASP A 296 -10.23 1.71 9.30
C ASP A 296 -11.63 1.08 9.26
N ARG A 297 -12.43 1.28 10.32
CA ARG A 297 -13.83 0.85 10.36
C ARG A 297 -14.66 1.50 9.25
N ALA A 298 -14.49 2.79 9.01
CA ALA A 298 -15.22 3.49 7.95
C ALA A 298 -14.84 3.00 6.55
N MET A 299 -13.57 2.68 6.32
CA MET A 299 -13.07 2.08 5.08
C MET A 299 -13.65 0.69 4.84
N LEU A 300 -13.62 -0.19 5.86
CA LEU A 300 -14.26 -1.51 5.78
C LEU A 300 -15.75 -1.39 5.47
N LYS A 301 -16.43 -0.46 6.15
CA LYS A 301 -17.84 -0.21 5.92
C LYS A 301 -18.12 0.30 4.50
N PHE A 302 -17.28 1.18 3.95
CA PHE A 302 -17.40 1.61 2.56
C PHE A 302 -17.25 0.42 1.60
N ALA A 303 -16.23 -0.43 1.78
CA ALA A 303 -16.02 -1.63 0.97
C ALA A 303 -17.23 -2.57 1.00
N ASN A 304 -17.81 -2.78 2.18
CA ASN A 304 -19.04 -3.57 2.35
C ASN A 304 -20.26 -2.91 1.70
N THR A 305 -20.37 -1.59 1.77
CA THR A 305 -21.44 -0.83 1.11
C THR A 305 -21.37 -0.97 -0.42
N VAL A 306 -20.16 -0.98 -0.99
CA VAL A 306 -19.94 -1.25 -2.42
C VAL A 306 -20.49 -2.64 -2.79
N LYS A 307 -20.13 -3.69 -2.04
CA LYS A 307 -20.63 -5.06 -2.27
C LYS A 307 -22.15 -5.14 -2.19
N GLN A 308 -22.75 -4.52 -1.16
CA GLN A 308 -24.20 -4.49 -0.96
C GLN A 308 -24.93 -3.75 -2.08
N ALA A 309 -24.40 -2.61 -2.54
CA ALA A 309 -25.00 -1.84 -3.63
C ALA A 309 -25.02 -2.64 -4.94
N TYR A 310 -23.99 -3.45 -5.20
CA TYR A 310 -23.98 -4.36 -6.34
C TYR A 310 -25.01 -5.47 -6.23
N LYS A 311 -25.18 -6.06 -5.04
CA LYS A 311 -26.22 -7.05 -4.78
C LYS A 311 -27.61 -6.45 -4.98
N ALA A 312 -27.88 -5.29 -4.40
CA ALA A 312 -29.14 -4.57 -4.57
C ALA A 312 -29.41 -4.23 -6.04
N ARG A 313 -28.38 -3.82 -6.80
CA ARG A 313 -28.49 -3.57 -8.24
C ARG A 313 -28.90 -4.82 -9.03
N ALA A 314 -28.47 -6.00 -8.62
CA ALA A 314 -28.84 -7.26 -9.26
C ALA A 314 -30.26 -7.72 -8.90
N GLU A 315 -30.71 -7.44 -7.68
CA GLU A 315 -31.98 -7.94 -7.14
C GLU A 315 -33.16 -6.97 -7.32
N GLN A 316 -32.91 -5.66 -7.39
CA GLN A 316 -33.94 -4.63 -7.40
C GLN A 316 -34.10 -4.00 -8.79
N ALA A 317 -35.29 -4.15 -9.37
CA ALA A 317 -35.65 -3.44 -10.60
C ALA A 317 -35.59 -1.92 -10.38
N ASN A 318 -35.02 -1.19 -11.35
CA ASN A 318 -34.86 0.27 -11.28
C ASN A 318 -34.08 0.76 -10.05
N TYR A 319 -33.09 0.00 -9.56
CA TYR A 319 -32.22 0.43 -8.47
C TYR A 319 -31.60 1.81 -8.73
N LYS A 320 -31.93 2.78 -7.86
CA LYS A 320 -31.44 4.16 -7.90
C LYS A 320 -30.52 4.41 -6.70
N PRO A 321 -29.21 4.09 -6.80
CA PRO A 321 -28.30 4.31 -5.70
C PRO A 321 -28.12 5.81 -5.42
N THR A 322 -27.87 6.14 -4.15
CA THR A 322 -27.48 7.48 -3.71
C THR A 322 -26.06 7.80 -4.18
N ARG A 323 -25.85 9.01 -4.71
CA ARG A 323 -24.52 9.53 -5.04
C ARG A 323 -23.75 9.84 -3.76
N GLU A 324 -22.59 9.25 -3.60
CA GLU A 324 -21.75 9.45 -2.41
C GLU A 324 -20.28 9.51 -2.81
N THR A 325 -19.54 10.41 -2.19
CA THR A 325 -18.09 10.55 -2.32
C THR A 325 -17.44 10.49 -0.95
N VAL A 326 -16.41 9.66 -0.80
CA VAL A 326 -15.49 9.76 0.33
C VAL A 326 -14.21 10.43 -0.13
N LEU A 327 -13.71 11.38 0.65
CA LEU A 327 -12.36 11.91 0.51
C LEU A 327 -11.48 11.28 1.60
N VAL A 328 -10.31 10.79 1.22
CA VAL A 328 -9.34 10.21 2.14
C VAL A 328 -8.09 11.07 2.10
N GLU A 329 -7.92 11.86 3.15
CA GLU A 329 -6.82 12.81 3.28
C GLU A 329 -5.56 12.11 3.77
N GLU A 330 -4.44 12.58 3.25
CA GLU A 330 -3.10 12.09 3.61
C GLU A 330 -3.04 10.56 3.60
N PHE A 331 -3.49 9.96 2.49
CA PHE A 331 -3.50 8.51 2.23
C PHE A 331 -2.09 7.95 1.99
N THR A 332 -1.15 8.35 2.84
CA THR A 332 0.23 7.91 2.93
C THR A 332 0.37 7.04 4.18
N ASN A 333 0.96 5.86 4.08
CA ASN A 333 1.20 4.92 5.20
C ASN A 333 -0.05 4.27 5.83
N TRP A 334 -1.23 4.40 5.21
CA TRP A 334 -2.47 3.81 5.73
C TRP A 334 -2.41 2.29 5.86
N ALA A 335 -1.63 1.63 5.00
CA ALA A 335 -1.37 0.19 5.08
C ALA A 335 -0.83 -0.27 6.44
N SER A 336 -0.08 0.59 7.13
CA SER A 336 0.55 0.28 8.42
C SER A 336 -0.34 0.61 9.62
N ARG A 337 -1.44 1.35 9.40
CA ARG A 337 -2.31 1.86 10.45
C ARG A 337 -3.73 1.29 10.38
N CYS A 338 -4.14 0.82 9.20
CA CYS A 338 -5.50 0.42 8.89
C CYS A 338 -5.47 -0.89 8.10
N ASP A 339 -5.84 -1.99 8.75
CA ASP A 339 -5.82 -3.35 8.18
C ASP A 339 -6.72 -3.48 6.94
N ASN A 340 -7.80 -2.72 6.88
CA ASN A 340 -8.80 -2.75 5.81
C ASN A 340 -8.50 -1.75 4.67
N SER A 341 -7.39 -1.00 4.74
CA SER A 341 -7.02 -0.02 3.71
C SER A 341 -6.82 -0.64 2.32
N ALA A 342 -6.21 -1.83 2.23
CA ALA A 342 -6.00 -2.53 0.96
C ALA A 342 -7.32 -2.99 0.33
N GLU A 343 -8.24 -3.52 1.14
CA GLU A 343 -9.57 -3.92 0.67
C GLU A 343 -10.39 -2.71 0.21
N PHE A 344 -10.36 -1.62 0.99
CA PHE A 344 -11.00 -0.36 0.62
C PHE A 344 -10.45 0.20 -0.69
N PHE A 345 -9.13 0.24 -0.86
CA PHE A 345 -8.51 0.70 -2.09
C PHE A 345 -8.93 -0.17 -3.28
N THR A 346 -8.93 -1.49 -3.11
CA THR A 346 -9.39 -2.45 -4.14
C THR A 346 -10.86 -2.24 -4.51
N ALA A 347 -11.74 -2.07 -3.52
CA ALA A 347 -13.13 -1.76 -3.74
C ALA A 347 -13.31 -0.42 -4.48
N SER A 348 -12.44 0.56 -4.20
CA SER A 348 -12.45 1.88 -4.83
C SER A 348 -12.09 1.85 -6.31
N LEU A 349 -11.25 0.89 -6.73
CA LEU A 349 -10.87 0.68 -8.13
C LEU A 349 -11.86 -0.20 -8.91
N SER A 350 -12.90 -0.71 -8.25
CA SER A 350 -13.99 -1.42 -8.92
C SER A 350 -14.86 -0.43 -9.74
N ASP A 351 -15.87 -0.91 -10.46
CA ASP A 351 -16.75 -0.07 -11.30
C ASP A 351 -17.75 0.76 -10.45
N LEU A 352 -17.25 1.59 -9.53
CA LEU A 352 -18.05 2.41 -8.62
C LEU A 352 -19.08 3.30 -9.33
N ARG A 353 -18.82 3.64 -10.61
CA ARG A 353 -19.74 4.41 -11.46
C ARG A 353 -21.14 3.77 -11.52
N LYS A 354 -21.24 2.45 -11.66
CA LYS A 354 -22.54 1.74 -11.75
C LYS A 354 -23.39 1.86 -10.49
N ILE A 355 -22.74 2.04 -9.34
CA ILE A 355 -23.38 2.20 -8.03
C ILE A 355 -23.31 3.65 -7.52
N LYS A 356 -22.92 4.60 -8.37
CA LYS A 356 -22.83 6.05 -8.09
C LYS A 356 -21.99 6.38 -6.84
N LYS A 357 -20.93 5.63 -6.59
CA LYS A 357 -19.94 5.94 -5.55
C LYS A 357 -18.73 6.61 -6.16
N GLY A 358 -18.03 7.40 -5.35
CA GLY A 358 -16.76 8.00 -5.71
C GLY A 358 -15.80 8.06 -4.54
N VAL A 359 -14.51 8.12 -4.85
CA VAL A 359 -13.42 8.23 -3.89
C VAL A 359 -12.43 9.27 -4.41
N ILE A 360 -11.97 10.15 -3.52
CA ILE A 360 -10.86 11.07 -3.77
C ILE A 360 -9.76 10.69 -2.79
N PHE A 361 -8.60 10.31 -3.30
CA PHE A 361 -7.40 10.07 -2.51
C PHE A 361 -6.51 11.30 -2.58
N VAL A 362 -5.98 11.74 -1.44
CA VAL A 362 -4.94 12.76 -1.37
C VAL A 362 -3.69 12.13 -0.78
N SER A 363 -2.52 12.28 -1.41
CA SER A 363 -1.27 11.66 -0.94
C SER A 363 -0.05 12.52 -1.23
N HIS A 364 1.03 12.34 -0.48
CA HIS A 364 2.33 12.93 -0.82
C HIS A 364 3.02 12.22 -2.00
N ASP A 365 2.77 10.93 -2.15
CA ASP A 365 3.46 10.06 -3.10
C ASP A 365 2.47 9.22 -3.92
N ARG A 366 2.91 8.85 -5.12
CA ARG A 366 2.24 7.97 -6.08
C ARG A 366 2.50 6.49 -5.79
N SER A 367 3.49 6.17 -4.97
CA SER A 367 3.92 4.78 -4.73
C SER A 367 2.78 3.92 -4.16
N LEU A 368 2.73 2.65 -4.56
CA LEU A 368 1.75 1.68 -4.04
C LEU A 368 1.91 1.43 -2.53
N ILE A 369 3.09 1.72 -2.00
CA ILE A 369 3.41 1.67 -0.58
C ILE A 369 2.58 2.72 0.17
N ALA A 370 2.49 3.95 -0.39
CA ALA A 370 1.63 4.99 0.16
C ALA A 370 0.15 4.57 0.12
N LEU A 371 -0.30 4.00 -1.01
CA LEU A 371 -1.71 3.70 -1.30
C LEU A 371 -2.21 2.34 -0.77
N GLY A 372 -1.77 1.90 0.41
CA GLY A 372 -2.36 0.73 1.08
C GLY A 372 -1.66 -0.61 0.85
N ASN A 373 -0.43 -0.63 0.30
CA ASN A 373 0.44 -1.82 0.22
C ASN A 373 -0.19 -3.06 -0.44
N ALA A 374 -1.09 -2.85 -1.40
CA ALA A 374 -1.73 -3.96 -2.10
C ALA A 374 -0.76 -4.52 -3.16
N LYS A 375 -0.13 -5.68 -2.87
CA LYS A 375 0.72 -6.41 -3.83
C LYS A 375 -0.06 -6.79 -5.10
N GLY A 376 0.50 -6.51 -6.29
CA GLY A 376 -0.12 -6.86 -7.58
C GLY A 376 -1.12 -5.85 -8.14
N PHE A 377 -1.26 -4.66 -7.52
CA PHE A 377 -2.24 -3.66 -7.93
C PHE A 377 -1.67 -2.49 -8.76
N SER A 378 -0.39 -2.54 -9.15
CA SER A 378 0.23 -1.56 -10.07
C SER A 378 -0.61 -1.37 -11.33
N LYS A 379 -1.03 -2.48 -11.92
CA LYS A 379 -1.89 -2.51 -13.12
C LYS A 379 -3.30 -2.01 -12.86
N ALA A 380 -3.91 -2.41 -11.74
CA ALA A 380 -5.26 -1.97 -11.36
C ALA A 380 -5.30 -0.45 -11.12
N ARG A 381 -4.29 0.08 -10.43
CA ARG A 381 -4.09 1.52 -10.22
C ARG A 381 -3.95 2.25 -11.55
N ASN A 382 -2.98 1.84 -12.38
CA ASN A 382 -2.70 2.45 -13.68
C ASN A 382 -3.90 2.40 -14.64
N ASN A 383 -4.84 1.47 -14.44
CA ASN A 383 -6.04 1.30 -15.26
C ASN A 383 -7.33 1.83 -14.61
N GLY A 384 -7.30 2.18 -13.33
CA GLY A 384 -8.51 2.49 -12.54
C GLY A 384 -8.57 3.91 -11.98
N LEU A 385 -7.42 4.58 -11.82
CA LEU A 385 -7.35 5.93 -11.25
C LEU A 385 -7.15 6.99 -12.32
N LEU A 386 -7.92 8.07 -12.20
CA LEU A 386 -7.53 9.35 -12.79
C LEU A 386 -6.58 10.04 -11.79
N GLU A 387 -5.35 10.28 -12.22
CA GLU A 387 -4.31 10.83 -11.34
C GLU A 387 -4.05 12.30 -11.69
N LEU A 388 -4.04 13.18 -10.69
CA LEU A 388 -3.63 14.57 -10.79
C LEU A 388 -2.41 14.80 -9.89
N PHE A 389 -1.26 15.03 -10.51
CA PHE A 389 -0.08 15.52 -9.82
C PHE A 389 -0.12 17.04 -9.75
N LEU A 390 0.07 17.62 -8.56
CA LEU A 390 0.14 19.06 -8.36
C LEU A 390 1.56 19.48 -8.01
N GLU A 391 2.08 20.48 -8.71
CA GLU A 391 3.41 21.01 -8.49
C GLU A 391 3.44 22.06 -7.37
N ALA A 392 4.57 22.11 -6.66
CA ALA A 392 4.87 23.18 -5.71
C ALA A 392 6.05 24.01 -6.23
N THR A 393 6.04 25.29 -5.89
CA THR A 393 7.17 26.21 -6.04
C THR A 393 7.51 26.80 -4.68
N ILE A 394 8.67 27.44 -4.56
CA ILE A 394 9.03 28.19 -3.35
C ILE A 394 8.63 29.65 -3.55
N ASP A 395 7.92 30.22 -2.59
CA ASP A 395 7.68 31.66 -2.54
C ASP A 395 9.03 32.38 -2.29
N PRO A 396 9.49 33.23 -3.21
CA PRO A 396 10.79 33.90 -3.06
C PRO A 396 10.86 34.87 -1.88
N ALA A 397 9.71 35.35 -1.37
CA ALA A 397 9.67 36.29 -0.26
C ALA A 397 9.76 35.60 1.10
N THR A 398 9.08 34.45 1.25
CA THR A 398 8.95 33.74 2.54
C THR A 398 9.83 32.50 2.63
N GLY A 399 10.24 31.92 1.49
CA GLY A 399 10.91 30.62 1.44
C GLY A 399 9.96 29.44 1.68
N GLU A 400 8.66 29.68 1.84
CA GLU A 400 7.67 28.64 2.08
C GLU A 400 7.20 27.99 0.77
N PRO A 401 6.86 26.69 0.79
CA PRO A 401 6.31 26.03 -0.39
C PRO A 401 4.88 26.51 -0.66
N MET A 402 4.61 26.90 -1.91
CA MET A 402 3.30 27.35 -2.39
C MET A 402 2.89 26.63 -3.68
N PRO A 403 1.60 26.64 -4.07
CA PRO A 403 1.15 25.99 -5.30
C PRO A 403 1.79 26.63 -6.53
N ALA A 404 2.31 25.81 -7.45
CA ALA A 404 2.85 26.31 -8.72
C ALA A 404 1.76 26.63 -9.76
N MET A 405 0.49 26.40 -9.43
CA MET A 405 -0.68 26.57 -10.32
C MET A 405 -0.60 25.75 -11.62
N ARG A 406 0.17 24.67 -11.59
CA ARG A 406 0.37 23.72 -12.69
C ARG A 406 0.40 22.30 -12.14
N GLY A 407 0.15 21.34 -13.01
CA GLY A 407 0.15 19.93 -12.64
C GLY A 407 0.14 19.02 -13.85
N LYS A 408 0.04 17.72 -13.58
CA LYS A 408 0.00 16.68 -14.62
C LYS A 408 -1.21 15.79 -14.40
N LEU A 409 -2.08 15.72 -15.40
CA LEU A 409 -3.25 14.85 -15.39
C LEU A 409 -2.93 13.57 -16.16
N LYS A 410 -3.11 12.42 -15.51
CA LYS A 410 -2.91 11.11 -16.12
C LYS A 410 -4.21 10.33 -16.11
N TYR A 411 -4.74 10.09 -17.31
CA TYR A 411 -5.86 9.17 -17.51
C TYR A 411 -5.39 7.71 -17.43
N PRO A 412 -6.28 6.79 -17.02
CA PRO A 412 -5.99 5.36 -17.07
C PRO A 412 -5.42 4.89 -18.41
N GLY A 413 -4.28 4.19 -18.35
CA GLY A 413 -3.61 3.63 -19.53
C GLY A 413 -3.05 4.66 -20.52
N LYS A 414 -3.02 5.96 -20.18
CA LYS A 414 -2.46 7.02 -21.04
C LYS A 414 -1.24 7.68 -20.42
N ALA A 415 -0.45 8.35 -21.26
CA ALA A 415 0.57 9.27 -20.81
C ALA A 415 -0.06 10.47 -20.07
N ALA A 416 0.70 11.06 -19.15
CA ALA A 416 0.26 12.27 -18.46
C ALA A 416 0.29 13.47 -19.41
N ILE A 417 -0.64 14.41 -19.23
CA ILE A 417 -0.68 15.70 -19.91
C ILE A 417 -0.46 16.82 -18.89
N GLU A 418 0.25 17.87 -19.29
CA GLU A 418 0.39 19.08 -18.49
C GLU A 418 -0.96 19.82 -18.43
N VAL A 419 -1.32 20.31 -17.24
CA VAL A 419 -2.55 21.07 -17.01
C VAL A 419 -2.27 22.32 -16.19
N GLU A 420 -2.97 23.41 -16.51
CA GLU A 420 -3.00 24.61 -15.68
C GLU A 420 -4.09 24.47 -14.62
N ILE A 421 -3.77 24.91 -13.40
CA ILE A 421 -4.72 24.93 -12.28
C ILE A 421 -5.21 26.37 -12.12
N SER A 422 -6.53 26.56 -12.11
CA SER A 422 -7.10 27.89 -11.86
C SER A 422 -6.97 28.24 -10.37
N PRO A 423 -6.70 29.51 -10.01
CA PRO A 423 -6.80 29.98 -8.61
C PRO A 423 -8.14 29.66 -7.95
N GLU A 424 -9.23 29.64 -8.73
CA GLU A 424 -10.58 29.28 -8.23
C GLU A 424 -10.71 27.81 -7.84
N MET A 425 -9.78 26.95 -8.29
CA MET A 425 -9.70 25.55 -7.89
C MET A 425 -9.04 25.37 -6.51
N CYS A 426 -8.67 26.45 -5.82
CA CYS A 426 -8.26 26.42 -4.42
C CYS A 426 -9.50 26.54 -3.51
N GLY A 427 -10.15 25.41 -3.25
CA GLY A 427 -11.43 25.37 -2.56
C GLY A 427 -11.33 25.64 -1.06
N SER A 428 -12.38 26.28 -0.53
CA SER A 428 -12.56 26.45 0.92
C SER A 428 -12.89 25.11 1.58
N MET A 429 -12.33 24.87 2.77
CA MET A 429 -12.68 23.73 3.62
C MET A 429 -13.91 23.99 4.50
N ASP A 430 -14.61 25.11 4.33
CA ASP A 430 -15.93 25.38 4.92
C ASP A 430 -17.06 25.02 3.95
N PHE A 431 -17.81 23.99 4.29
CA PHE A 431 -18.95 23.44 3.54
C PHE A 431 -20.31 23.81 4.17
N THR A 432 -20.34 24.78 5.09
CA THR A 432 -21.60 25.27 5.67
C THR A 432 -22.39 26.15 4.70
N GLN A 433 -21.74 26.73 3.70
CA GLN A 433 -22.36 27.61 2.69
C GLN A 433 -22.64 26.92 1.34
N VAL A 434 -22.63 25.58 1.30
CA VAL A 434 -22.80 24.85 0.03
C VAL A 434 -24.16 25.16 -0.58
N GLY A 435 -24.13 25.89 -1.69
CA GLY A 435 -25.28 26.49 -2.37
C GLY A 435 -24.94 27.78 -3.13
N ALA A 436 -23.81 28.44 -2.82
CA ALA A 436 -23.48 29.77 -3.36
C ALA A 436 -22.44 29.81 -4.50
N SER A 437 -21.61 28.78 -4.71
CA SER A 437 -20.58 28.82 -5.77
C SER A 437 -21.12 28.24 -7.08
N PRO A 438 -21.16 29.02 -8.18
CA PRO A 438 -21.56 28.49 -9.49
C PRO A 438 -20.53 27.47 -10.00
N PRO A 439 -20.96 26.37 -10.64
CA PRO A 439 -20.05 25.43 -11.27
C PRO A 439 -19.29 26.12 -12.42
N LEU A 440 -17.99 25.87 -12.51
CA LEU A 440 -17.18 26.31 -13.66
C LEU A 440 -17.70 25.65 -14.93
N GLY A 441 -18.26 26.46 -15.84
CA GLY A 441 -18.60 26.04 -17.20
C GLY A 441 -20.02 25.52 -17.43
N GLY A 442 -21.05 26.20 -16.93
CA GLY A 442 -22.41 26.09 -17.49
C GLY A 442 -23.12 24.75 -17.29
N ILE A 443 -22.71 23.96 -16.30
CA ILE A 443 -23.48 22.80 -15.87
C ILE A 443 -24.72 23.34 -15.14
N GLU A 444 -25.89 23.31 -15.78
CA GLU A 444 -27.16 23.69 -15.15
C GLU A 444 -27.37 22.85 -13.88
N ALA A 445 -27.17 23.48 -12.71
CA ALA A 445 -27.42 22.87 -11.43
C ALA A 445 -28.93 22.90 -11.14
N ALA A 446 -29.51 21.74 -10.83
CA ALA A 446 -30.86 21.62 -10.28
C ALA A 446 -30.87 22.06 -8.80
N SER A 447 -30.73 23.35 -8.51
CA SER A 447 -30.31 23.81 -7.17
C SER A 447 -31.42 24.07 -6.13
N ALA A 448 -32.71 24.00 -6.46
CA ALA A 448 -33.77 24.39 -5.50
C ALA A 448 -34.39 23.23 -4.70
N ILE A 449 -34.25 21.97 -5.12
CA ILE A 449 -34.83 20.79 -4.42
C ILE A 449 -33.82 20.16 -3.43
N ALA A 450 -32.57 20.64 -3.43
CA ALA A 450 -31.44 19.94 -2.83
C ALA A 450 -31.28 20.11 -1.30
N SER A 451 -31.72 21.20 -0.66
CA SER A 451 -31.37 21.45 0.75
C SER A 451 -32.02 20.47 1.74
N ASP A 452 -33.33 20.25 1.63
CA ASP A 452 -34.08 19.39 2.55
C ASP A 452 -33.77 17.90 2.31
N GLU A 453 -33.61 17.51 1.06
CA GLU A 453 -33.19 16.15 0.70
C GLU A 453 -31.75 15.89 1.14
N GLN A 454 -30.83 16.84 0.97
CA GLN A 454 -29.47 16.70 1.48
C GLN A 454 -29.42 16.64 3.00
N GLN A 455 -30.23 17.43 3.72
CA GLN A 455 -30.34 17.36 5.18
C GLN A 455 -30.82 15.97 5.64
N ARG A 456 -31.92 15.46 5.06
CA ARG A 456 -32.44 14.12 5.38
C ARG A 456 -31.45 13.00 5.03
N LEU A 457 -30.73 13.15 3.91
CA LEU A 457 -29.71 12.20 3.51
C LEU A 457 -28.47 12.27 4.41
N ARG A 458 -28.11 13.44 4.93
CA ARG A 458 -27.06 13.61 5.94
C ARG A 458 -27.44 12.89 7.24
N GLU A 459 -28.64 13.11 7.75
CA GLU A 459 -29.15 12.40 8.94
C GLU A 459 -29.17 10.88 8.72
N LYS A 460 -29.56 10.42 7.52
CA LYS A 460 -29.50 9.01 7.15
C LYS A 460 -28.07 8.48 7.12
N LEU A 461 -27.11 9.26 6.61
CA LEU A 461 -25.70 8.89 6.62
C LEU A 461 -25.21 8.79 8.07
N GLU A 462 -25.49 9.79 8.91
CA GLU A 462 -25.14 9.78 10.33
C GLU A 462 -25.71 8.54 11.03
N GLY A 463 -26.99 8.23 10.84
CA GLY A 463 -27.63 7.04 11.38
C GLY A 463 -26.96 5.75 10.91
N LEU A 464 -26.66 5.64 9.60
CA LEU A 464 -25.98 4.47 9.05
C LEU A 464 -24.66 4.19 9.79
N TYR A 465 -23.92 5.24 10.14
CA TYR A 465 -22.59 5.13 10.76
C TYR A 465 -22.59 5.28 12.29
N ARG A 466 -23.75 5.46 12.95
CA ARG A 466 -23.86 5.54 14.41
C ARG A 466 -23.98 4.17 15.08
N GLU A 467 -24.22 3.11 14.33
CA GLU A 467 -24.46 1.77 14.86
C GLU A 467 -23.16 0.96 14.97
N THR A 468 -22.34 1.28 15.97
CA THR A 468 -21.53 0.26 16.66
C THR A 468 -21.26 0.78 18.07
N PRO A 469 -22.00 0.33 19.11
CA PRO A 469 -21.59 0.64 20.47
C PRO A 469 -20.20 0.05 20.67
N ALA A 470 -19.30 0.86 21.24
CA ALA A 470 -18.06 0.36 21.79
C ALA A 470 -18.41 -0.80 22.75
N ASN A 471 -17.75 -1.94 22.59
CA ASN A 471 -17.82 -3.02 23.55
C ASN A 471 -17.15 -2.52 24.84
N ASP A 472 -17.92 -1.87 25.70
CA ASP A 472 -17.56 -1.65 27.10
C ASP A 472 -17.62 -3.00 27.81
N ALA A 473 -16.53 -3.77 27.67
CA ALA A 473 -16.25 -4.94 28.49
C ALA A 473 -15.07 -4.59 29.43
N ALA A 474 -15.30 -3.62 30.32
CA ALA A 474 -14.59 -3.57 31.59
C ALA A 474 -15.44 -4.31 32.62
N ASN A 475 -15.21 -5.62 32.77
CA ASN A 475 -15.76 -6.39 33.87
C ASN A 475 -15.09 -5.97 35.18
N ASP A 476 -15.90 -5.47 36.10
CA ASP A 476 -15.62 -5.41 37.54
C ASP A 476 -15.50 -6.85 38.08
N PRO A 477 -14.39 -7.24 38.74
CA PRO A 477 -14.19 -8.58 39.25
C PRO A 477 -14.89 -8.89 40.59
N ASN A 478 -15.79 -8.05 41.10
CA ASN A 478 -16.37 -8.22 42.46
C ASN A 478 -17.86 -8.59 42.52
N ASP A 479 -18.36 -9.46 41.64
CA ASP A 479 -19.69 -10.03 41.86
C ASP A 479 -19.73 -11.55 41.58
N VAL A 480 -19.56 -12.33 42.65
CA VAL A 480 -19.87 -13.77 42.68
C VAL A 480 -21.04 -13.99 43.65
N PRO A 481 -22.08 -14.73 43.24
CA PRO A 481 -23.35 -14.84 43.94
C PRO A 481 -23.34 -15.96 45.00
N ASN A 482 -24.24 -15.86 45.97
CA ASN A 482 -24.46 -16.86 47.00
C ASN A 482 -25.73 -17.68 46.70
N ASP A 483 -25.57 -19.00 46.79
CA ASP A 483 -26.56 -20.05 46.51
C ASP A 483 -27.76 -20.08 47.46
N ALA A 484 -28.90 -20.60 47.00
CA ALA A 484 -29.74 -21.55 47.76
C ALA A 484 -30.80 -22.27 46.90
N GLN A 485 -30.53 -23.55 46.63
CA GLN A 485 -31.34 -24.74 46.97
C GLN A 485 -32.79 -24.98 46.45
N THR A 486 -32.91 -26.14 45.79
CA THR A 486 -33.79 -27.31 46.08
C THR A 486 -34.95 -27.71 45.16
N ASN A 487 -35.06 -29.06 45.05
CA ASN A 487 -36.16 -29.95 44.65
C ASN A 487 -36.37 -30.27 43.16
N SER A 488 -36.81 -31.46 42.73
CA SER A 488 -36.86 -32.85 43.20
C SER A 488 -37.84 -33.57 42.25
N LYS A 489 -37.44 -34.71 41.64
CA LYS A 489 -38.28 -35.80 41.05
C LYS A 489 -39.20 -35.40 39.87
N ILE A 490 -39.34 -36.19 38.81
CA ILE A 490 -40.09 -37.45 38.71
C ILE A 490 -39.74 -38.13 37.36
N VAL A 491 -39.64 -39.46 37.36
CA VAL A 491 -39.59 -40.38 36.20
C VAL A 491 -41.01 -40.92 35.94
N PRO A 492 -41.41 -41.21 34.68
CA PRO A 492 -41.67 -42.62 34.35
C PRO A 492 -41.24 -43.06 32.93
N GLU A 493 -41.33 -44.38 32.75
CA GLU A 493 -40.72 -45.28 31.77
C GLU A 493 -41.33 -45.30 30.34
N ARG A 494 -40.45 -45.60 29.36
CA ARG A 494 -40.52 -46.50 28.17
C ARG A 494 -41.88 -47.01 27.62
N PRO A 495 -42.01 -47.28 26.29
CA PRO A 495 -41.46 -48.52 25.71
C PRO A 495 -40.93 -48.51 24.26
N ASN A 496 -40.28 -49.63 23.93
CA ASN A 496 -39.57 -50.07 22.73
C ASN A 496 -40.44 -50.38 21.50
N ASP A 497 -39.73 -50.68 20.39
CA ASP A 497 -40.07 -51.48 19.19
C ASP A 497 -40.16 -50.63 17.90
N ALA A 498 -39.63 -50.99 16.72
CA ALA A 498 -38.91 -52.17 16.22
C ALA A 498 -38.23 -51.86 14.86
N ASN A 499 -37.21 -52.69 14.54
CA ASN A 499 -36.72 -53.21 13.24
C ASN A 499 -37.03 -52.59 11.87
N GLU A 500 -35.99 -52.65 11.01
CA GLU A 500 -35.90 -53.20 9.62
C GLU A 500 -34.95 -52.33 8.75
N ILE A 501 -34.15 -52.74 7.75
CA ILE A 501 -33.65 -53.98 7.12
C ILE A 501 -32.50 -53.52 6.17
N ARG A 502 -31.46 -54.37 5.99
CA ARG A 502 -30.51 -54.58 4.86
C ARG A 502 -30.31 -53.46 3.79
N THR A 503 -29.08 -53.20 3.34
CA THR A 503 -28.39 -54.03 2.31
C THR A 503 -26.92 -53.62 2.11
N ASN A 504 -26.07 -54.63 1.88
CA ASN A 504 -24.75 -54.51 1.25
C ASN A 504 -24.90 -54.44 -0.27
N LEU A 505 -24.12 -53.58 -0.93
CA LEU A 505 -23.62 -53.79 -2.29
C LEU A 505 -22.46 -52.82 -2.55
N GLY A 506 -21.27 -53.38 -2.75
CA GLY A 506 -20.09 -52.64 -3.15
C GLY A 506 -20.02 -52.51 -4.67
N THR A 507 -19.61 -51.33 -5.13
CA THR A 507 -19.03 -51.11 -6.46
C THR A 507 -17.96 -50.05 -6.31
N GLY A 508 -16.77 -50.34 -6.84
CA GLY A 508 -15.55 -49.58 -6.60
C GLY A 508 -15.62 -48.13 -7.08
N GLU A 509 -15.14 -47.23 -6.22
CA GLU A 509 -14.78 -45.88 -6.58
C GLU A 509 -13.28 -45.67 -6.33
N THR A 510 -12.62 -45.24 -7.39
CA THR A 510 -11.25 -44.76 -7.43
C THR A 510 -11.10 -43.62 -6.42
N THR A 511 -10.35 -43.83 -5.35
CA THR A 511 -10.03 -42.81 -4.35
C THR A 511 -9.17 -41.72 -4.97
N GLN A 512 -9.80 -40.65 -5.45
CA GLN A 512 -9.14 -39.35 -5.51
C GLN A 512 -8.82 -38.89 -4.08
N PRO A 513 -7.69 -38.21 -3.84
CA PRO A 513 -7.38 -37.67 -2.53
C PRO A 513 -8.40 -36.57 -2.21
N GLN A 514 -9.34 -36.88 -1.32
CA GLN A 514 -10.23 -35.88 -0.74
C GLN A 514 -9.36 -34.80 -0.09
N GLY A 515 -9.53 -33.56 -0.55
CA GLY A 515 -8.93 -32.40 0.09
C GLY A 515 -9.33 -32.36 1.56
N PHE A 516 -8.35 -32.11 2.43
CA PHE A 516 -8.53 -31.94 3.86
C PHE A 516 -9.36 -30.66 4.11
N GLU A 517 -10.69 -30.74 4.00
CA GLU A 517 -11.59 -29.63 4.29
C GLU A 517 -11.53 -29.27 5.79
N ALA A 518 -11.57 -27.96 6.06
CA ALA A 518 -11.41 -27.28 7.35
C ALA A 518 -12.47 -27.59 8.44
N PHE A 519 -13.12 -28.77 8.37
CA PHE A 519 -14.29 -29.15 9.15
C PHE A 519 -14.01 -29.94 10.46
N TYR A 520 -12.76 -30.02 10.93
CA TYR A 520 -12.39 -31.05 11.93
C TYR A 520 -12.04 -30.65 13.36
N PHE A 521 -12.03 -29.36 13.72
CA PHE A 521 -11.58 -28.92 15.04
C PHE A 521 -12.66 -28.16 15.82
N SER A 522 -13.79 -28.82 16.13
CA SER A 522 -14.70 -28.32 17.17
C SER A 522 -14.11 -28.64 18.56
N PRO A 523 -14.43 -27.85 19.62
CA PRO A 523 -13.96 -28.13 20.97
C PRO A 523 -14.32 -29.55 21.45
N GLU A 524 -15.50 -30.06 21.10
CA GLU A 524 -15.97 -31.39 21.48
C GLU A 524 -15.16 -32.48 20.79
N ARG A 525 -14.84 -32.31 19.50
CA ARG A 525 -14.01 -33.26 18.76
C ARG A 525 -12.58 -33.25 19.24
N ILE A 526 -12.03 -32.09 19.59
CA ILE A 526 -10.70 -31.99 20.18
C ILE A 526 -10.67 -32.70 21.54
N ALA A 527 -11.68 -32.46 22.39
CA ALA A 527 -11.81 -33.15 23.67
C ALA A 527 -11.93 -34.67 23.48
N GLU A 528 -12.81 -35.15 22.59
CA GLU A 528 -12.95 -36.57 22.30
C GLU A 528 -11.63 -37.19 21.79
N ARG A 529 -10.96 -36.50 20.86
CA ARG A 529 -9.80 -37.02 20.14
C ARG A 529 -8.50 -36.95 20.92
N PHE A 530 -8.40 -36.03 21.89
CA PHE A 530 -7.21 -35.79 22.71
C PHE A 530 -7.48 -36.02 24.21
N GLY A 531 -8.39 -36.95 24.54
CA GLY A 531 -8.54 -37.46 25.92
C GLY A 531 -9.05 -36.44 26.93
N GLY A 532 -10.02 -35.61 26.53
CA GLY A 532 -10.60 -34.54 27.34
C GLY A 532 -9.80 -33.24 27.33
N THR A 533 -8.72 -33.16 26.55
CA THR A 533 -7.87 -31.96 26.48
C THR A 533 -8.60 -30.82 25.77
N THR A 534 -8.40 -29.59 26.24
CA THR A 534 -8.97 -28.38 25.60
C THR A 534 -8.07 -27.85 24.49
N GLU A 535 -8.65 -27.07 23.58
CA GLU A 535 -7.87 -26.35 22.54
C GLU A 535 -6.76 -25.50 23.14
N ARG A 536 -7.07 -24.79 24.25
CA ARG A 536 -6.11 -23.93 24.94
C ARG A 536 -4.94 -24.73 25.50
N THR A 537 -5.21 -25.87 26.14
CA THR A 537 -4.14 -26.75 26.65
C THR A 537 -3.25 -27.28 25.52
N LEU A 538 -3.82 -27.63 24.36
CA LEU A 538 -3.03 -28.07 23.21
C LEU A 538 -2.22 -26.93 22.58
N PHE A 539 -2.76 -25.71 22.57
CA PHE A 539 -2.01 -24.53 22.13
C PHE A 539 -0.82 -24.25 23.04
N GLU A 540 -0.98 -24.35 24.37
CA GLU A 540 0.14 -24.20 25.32
C GLU A 540 1.25 -25.22 25.08
N VAL A 541 0.89 -26.45 24.68
CA VAL A 541 1.85 -27.50 24.30
C VAL A 541 2.61 -27.14 23.01
N VAL A 542 1.93 -26.55 22.02
CA VAL A 542 2.55 -26.05 20.77
C VAL A 542 3.48 -24.88 21.07
N ARG A 543 3.03 -23.92 21.88
CA ARG A 543 3.80 -22.75 22.31
C ARG A 543 5.06 -23.15 23.08
N ALA A 544 4.94 -24.03 24.06
CA ALA A 544 6.08 -24.53 24.82
C ALA A 544 7.10 -25.26 23.92
N GLY A 545 6.65 -25.98 22.88
CA GLY A 545 7.56 -26.58 21.90
C GLY A 545 8.36 -25.53 21.13
N PHE A 546 7.71 -24.45 20.70
CA PHE A 546 8.36 -23.31 20.04
C PHE A 546 9.35 -22.58 20.95
N GLU A 547 8.97 -22.30 22.20
CA GLU A 547 9.84 -21.64 23.19
C GLU A 547 11.09 -22.48 23.51
N ASN A 548 11.02 -23.80 23.37
CA ASN A 548 12.17 -24.71 23.47
C ASN A 548 12.98 -24.84 22.15
N GLY A 549 12.69 -24.04 21.14
CA GLY A 549 13.42 -24.02 19.87
C GLY A 549 13.13 -25.20 18.94
N LEU A 550 12.05 -25.96 19.17
CA LEU A 550 11.70 -27.10 18.32
C LEU A 550 11.16 -26.63 16.97
N ALA A 551 11.54 -27.31 15.89
CA ALA A 551 10.95 -27.07 14.58
C ALA A 551 9.46 -27.51 14.54
N PRO A 552 8.61 -26.95 13.66
CA PRO A 552 7.18 -27.27 13.62
C PRO A 552 6.85 -28.77 13.54
N ASN A 553 7.63 -29.52 12.76
CA ASN A 553 7.54 -30.97 12.63
C ASN A 553 7.90 -31.72 13.92
N GLU A 554 8.81 -31.19 14.73
CA GLU A 554 9.20 -31.72 16.03
C GLU A 554 8.15 -31.40 17.09
N ILE A 555 7.57 -30.20 17.07
CA ILE A 555 6.46 -29.83 17.96
C ILE A 555 5.29 -30.82 17.79
N VAL A 556 4.92 -31.15 16.54
CA VAL A 556 3.85 -32.13 16.28
C VAL A 556 4.21 -33.54 16.77
N LYS A 557 5.46 -33.98 16.58
CA LYS A 557 5.88 -35.34 16.95
C LYS A 557 6.11 -35.50 18.45
N GLN A 558 6.76 -34.52 19.07
CA GLN A 558 7.24 -34.59 20.45
C GLN A 558 6.20 -34.03 21.43
N SER A 559 5.63 -32.85 21.13
CA SER A 559 4.76 -32.15 22.07
C SER A 559 3.33 -32.69 22.03
N LEU A 560 2.77 -32.96 20.84
CA LEU A 560 1.41 -33.52 20.72
C LEU A 560 1.35 -35.05 20.89
N LYS A 561 2.51 -35.72 21.04
CA LYS A 561 2.64 -37.19 21.20
C LYS A 561 1.89 -38.00 20.13
N LEU A 562 1.82 -37.47 18.91
CA LEU A 562 1.15 -38.14 17.79
C LEU A 562 2.13 -39.10 17.10
N GLY A 563 1.71 -40.36 16.93
CA GLY A 563 2.44 -41.35 16.14
C GLY A 563 2.56 -40.94 14.66
N ARG A 564 3.45 -41.62 13.90
CA ARG A 564 3.70 -41.31 12.48
C ARG A 564 2.43 -41.24 11.65
N ASP A 565 1.48 -42.13 11.90
CA ASP A 565 0.23 -42.25 11.13
C ASP A 565 -0.73 -41.07 11.35
N ARG A 566 -0.50 -40.26 12.40
CA ARG A 566 -1.32 -39.09 12.75
C ARG A 566 -0.58 -37.77 12.57
N TYR A 567 0.56 -37.77 11.89
CA TYR A 567 1.37 -36.57 11.68
C TYR A 567 0.60 -35.46 10.92
N GLN A 568 -0.16 -35.83 9.87
CA GLN A 568 -0.93 -34.85 9.11
C GLN A 568 -2.08 -34.24 9.92
N GLU A 569 -2.71 -35.04 10.79
CA GLU A 569 -3.73 -34.57 11.74
C GLU A 569 -3.12 -33.58 12.73
N GLY A 570 -1.93 -33.88 13.27
CA GLY A 570 -1.19 -32.98 14.14
C GLY A 570 -0.75 -31.69 13.47
N LYS A 571 -0.28 -31.76 12.21
CA LYS A 571 0.04 -30.60 11.39
C LYS A 571 -1.18 -29.69 11.23
N ALA A 572 -2.32 -30.24 10.84
CA ALA A 572 -3.56 -29.48 10.66
C ALA A 572 -4.04 -28.85 11.98
N LEU A 573 -3.95 -29.60 13.09
CA LEU A 573 -4.31 -29.09 14.42
C LEU A 573 -3.38 -27.95 14.86
N SER A 574 -2.07 -28.08 14.66
CA SER A 574 -1.11 -27.01 14.98
C SER A 574 -1.37 -25.76 14.15
N VAL A 575 -1.68 -25.89 12.85
CA VAL A 575 -2.08 -24.76 12.00
C VAL A 575 -3.34 -24.08 12.54
N TYR A 576 -4.37 -24.85 12.88
CA TYR A 576 -5.60 -24.32 13.48
C TYR A 576 -5.34 -23.56 14.77
N LEU A 577 -4.59 -24.15 15.71
CA LEU A 577 -4.29 -23.55 17.02
C LEU A 577 -3.43 -22.29 16.87
N VAL A 578 -2.43 -22.30 16.00
CA VAL A 578 -1.55 -21.15 15.76
C VAL A 578 -2.31 -20.02 15.05
N ARG A 579 -3.23 -20.32 14.12
CA ARG A 579 -4.11 -19.28 13.52
C ARG A 579 -5.02 -18.63 14.56
N LYS A 580 -5.53 -19.42 15.51
CA LYS A 580 -6.53 -18.97 16.48
C LYS A 580 -5.92 -18.23 17.67
N TYR A 581 -4.75 -18.65 18.15
CA TYR A 581 -4.16 -18.17 19.40
C TYR A 581 -2.72 -17.67 19.26
N GLY A 582 -2.06 -17.89 18.12
CA GLY A 582 -0.65 -17.59 17.93
C GLY A 582 -0.33 -16.11 17.90
N GLN A 583 0.81 -15.75 18.51
CA GLN A 583 1.44 -14.44 18.34
C GLN A 583 2.35 -14.44 17.11
N PHE A 584 2.82 -13.26 16.71
CA PHE A 584 3.56 -13.06 15.45
C PHE A 584 4.75 -14.02 15.26
N ASP A 585 5.59 -14.19 16.28
CA ASP A 585 6.78 -15.06 16.16
C ASP A 585 6.41 -16.53 15.92
N LEU A 586 5.37 -17.00 16.60
CA LEU A 586 4.86 -18.36 16.42
C LEU A 586 4.19 -18.53 15.04
N LEU A 587 3.49 -17.50 14.54
CA LEU A 587 2.93 -17.50 13.18
C LEU A 587 4.05 -17.59 12.14
N MET A 588 5.14 -16.83 12.31
CA MET A 588 6.30 -16.87 11.43
C MET A 588 7.02 -18.22 11.47
N HIS A 589 7.11 -18.83 12.65
CA HIS A 589 7.68 -20.17 12.81
C HIS A 589 6.90 -21.25 12.04
N PHE A 590 5.58 -21.10 11.95
CA PHE A 590 4.68 -22.00 11.21
C PHE A 590 4.35 -21.54 9.78
N LYS A 591 4.99 -20.48 9.27
CA LYS A 591 4.66 -19.82 8.00
C LYS A 591 4.46 -20.79 6.83
N LYS A 592 5.41 -21.71 6.62
CA LYS A 592 5.33 -22.69 5.52
C LYS A 592 4.07 -23.56 5.60
N TRP A 593 3.65 -23.96 6.81
CA TRP A 593 2.43 -24.77 6.97
C TRP A 593 1.16 -23.95 6.84
N LEU A 594 1.20 -22.67 7.23
CA LEU A 594 0.09 -21.72 7.07
C LEU A 594 -0.16 -21.35 5.61
N GLU A 595 0.87 -21.41 4.75
CA GLU A 595 0.77 -21.19 3.30
C GLU A 595 0.30 -22.46 2.56
N GLU A 596 0.55 -23.65 3.12
CA GLU A 596 0.23 -24.94 2.49
C GLU A 596 -1.18 -25.49 2.80
N GLY A 597 -1.85 -25.00 3.84
CA GLY A 597 -3.18 -25.49 4.28
C GLY A 597 -4.11 -24.35 4.62
#